data_AF-A0A920HJD9-F1
#
_entry.id   AF-A0A920HJD9-F1
#
_cell.length_a   1.000
_cell.length_b   1.000
_cell.length_c   1.000
_cell.angle_alpha   90.00
_cell.angle_beta   90.00
_cell.angle_gamma   90.00
#
_symmetry.space_group_name_H-M   'P 1'
#
loop_
_entity.id
_entity.type
_entity.pdbx_description
1 polymer ?
#
loop_
_entity_poly.entity_id
_entity_poly.type
_entity_poly.pdbx_seq_one_letter_code
_entity_poly.pdbx_strand_id
1 'polypeptide(L)'
;MNHNDPLLGCIDIVKGYNENRKIKDEELKLLYNLIAMRLVISVTISSINRNKEPNNKYLFVSEKSAWNLIYKWSEVNSEFAYYSFRKACSIDAHPNKKKLINWAKKTNFSIKDLLPEINKSKFYNLDLSVGSKWLGNKSEIEDLDVFQFKIDQLQKKVPDFIISGGYLEPRSIYTSNSYEKNGENGEENRTIHLGLDFWVPPGTKVSSIFDGEIIAAFNDKGNKEYGGLVIIKHKVEDFEFFSLYGHNTVDSVLKNKIGSKVKRGKVIAEVANYPENGNWAPHLHFQIMHTMLDFKVDFPGVCYSNQENVWKDICPNPNILFKQKVLSASNNQTNTMK
;
A
#
# COMPACT_ATOMS: atom_id res chain seq x y z
N MET A 1 -25.79 6.76 -5.09
CA MET A 1 -26.12 7.89 -4.18
C MET A 1 -26.17 7.49 -2.71
N ASN A 2 -26.50 6.24 -2.36
CA ASN A 2 -26.60 5.79 -0.96
C ASN A 2 -25.47 4.85 -0.52
N HIS A 3 -24.39 4.75 -1.30
CA HIS A 3 -23.24 3.93 -0.96
C HIS A 3 -22.39 4.58 0.13
N ASN A 4 -21.77 3.75 0.97
CA ASN A 4 -20.74 4.18 1.90
C ASN A 4 -19.46 4.51 1.15
N ASP A 5 -19.10 3.68 0.17
CA ASP A 5 -17.98 3.91 -0.75
C ASP A 5 -18.52 4.28 -2.14
N PRO A 6 -18.47 5.57 -2.52
CA PRO A 6 -19.00 5.99 -3.81
C PRO A 6 -18.19 5.47 -5.00
N LEU A 7 -16.90 5.17 -4.82
CA LEU A 7 -16.03 4.65 -5.89
C LEU A 7 -16.39 3.21 -6.22
N LEU A 8 -16.64 2.35 -5.21
CA LEU A 8 -17.11 0.99 -5.44
C LEU A 8 -18.39 0.95 -6.28
N GLY A 9 -19.37 1.82 -5.98
CA GLY A 9 -20.60 1.92 -6.77
C GLY A 9 -20.35 2.36 -8.24
N CYS A 10 -19.31 3.15 -8.51
CA CYS A 10 -18.94 3.54 -9.88
C CYS A 10 -18.25 2.41 -10.65
N ILE A 11 -17.46 1.57 -9.98
CA ILE A 11 -16.69 0.49 -10.60
C ILE A 11 -17.59 -0.49 -11.36
N ASP A 12 -18.72 -0.90 -10.79
CA ASP A 12 -19.65 -1.84 -11.42
C ASP A 12 -20.27 -1.26 -12.70
N ILE A 13 -20.59 0.04 -12.69
CA ILE A 13 -21.13 0.75 -13.85
C ILE A 13 -20.08 0.84 -14.96
N VAL A 14 -18.84 1.21 -14.60
CA VAL A 14 -17.72 1.31 -15.56
C VAL A 14 -17.45 -0.06 -16.19
N LYS A 15 -17.45 -1.13 -15.39
CA LYS A 15 -17.28 -2.50 -15.86
C LYS A 15 -18.36 -2.89 -16.86
N GLY A 16 -19.65 -2.74 -16.50
CA GLY A 16 -20.76 -3.08 -17.38
C GLY A 16 -20.81 -2.25 -18.66
N TYR A 17 -20.43 -0.97 -18.60
CA TYR A 17 -20.31 -0.14 -19.80
C TYR A 17 -19.16 -0.64 -20.70
N ASN A 18 -17.99 -0.94 -20.14
CA ASN A 18 -16.81 -1.41 -20.88
C ASN A 18 -17.01 -2.79 -21.54
N GLU A 19 -17.91 -3.61 -21.02
CA GLU A 19 -18.33 -4.87 -21.66
C GLU A 19 -19.06 -4.61 -22.99
N ASN A 20 -19.89 -3.56 -23.05
CA ASN A 20 -20.64 -3.19 -24.24
C ASN A 20 -19.85 -2.28 -25.20
N ARG A 21 -19.09 -1.34 -24.67
CA ARG A 21 -18.29 -0.37 -25.44
C ARG A 21 -16.96 -0.12 -24.74
N LYS A 22 -15.86 -0.50 -25.39
CA LYS A 22 -14.51 -0.32 -24.84
C LYS A 22 -14.22 1.15 -24.57
N ILE A 23 -14.00 1.45 -23.29
CA ILE A 23 -13.61 2.78 -22.82
C ILE A 23 -12.10 2.92 -23.04
N LYS A 24 -11.67 4.01 -23.67
CA LYS A 24 -10.26 4.31 -23.86
C LYS A 24 -9.63 4.77 -22.56
N ASP A 25 -8.32 4.60 -22.43
CA ASP A 25 -7.61 4.98 -21.23
C ASP A 25 -7.66 6.50 -20.97
N GLU A 26 -7.62 7.31 -22.02
CA GLU A 26 -7.77 8.76 -21.93
C GLU A 26 -9.15 9.15 -21.42
N GLU A 27 -10.20 8.37 -21.74
CA GLU A 27 -11.56 8.61 -21.25
C GLU A 27 -11.68 8.27 -19.76
N LEU A 28 -11.03 7.19 -19.30
CA LEU A 28 -11.01 6.80 -17.88
C LEU A 28 -10.41 7.90 -16.98
N LYS A 29 -9.39 8.62 -17.47
CA LYS A 29 -8.79 9.76 -16.75
C LYS A 29 -9.77 10.91 -16.52
N LEU A 30 -10.76 11.07 -17.41
CA LEU A 30 -11.74 12.15 -17.33
C LEU A 30 -12.90 11.81 -16.39
N LEU A 31 -13.17 10.53 -16.14
CA LEU A 31 -14.35 10.08 -15.40
C LEU A 31 -14.47 10.70 -14.01
N TYR A 32 -13.36 10.85 -13.28
CA TYR A 32 -13.40 11.45 -11.94
C TYR A 32 -14.02 12.85 -11.95
N ASN A 33 -13.56 13.69 -12.87
CA ASN A 33 -14.04 15.06 -13.04
C ASN A 33 -15.44 15.10 -13.64
N LEU A 34 -15.75 14.25 -14.63
CA LEU A 34 -17.07 14.21 -15.27
C LEU A 34 -18.17 13.79 -14.29
N ILE A 35 -17.88 12.85 -13.38
CA ILE A 35 -18.80 12.46 -12.30
C ILE A 35 -19.04 13.66 -11.37
N ALA A 36 -17.98 14.32 -10.92
CA ALA A 36 -18.09 15.52 -10.07
C ALA A 36 -18.91 16.63 -10.75
N MET A 37 -18.62 16.95 -12.02
CA MET A 37 -19.35 17.95 -12.80
C MET A 37 -20.85 17.61 -12.90
N ARG A 38 -21.19 16.34 -13.12
CA ARG A 38 -22.59 15.91 -13.18
C ARG A 38 -23.31 16.07 -11.84
N LEU A 39 -22.62 15.81 -10.73
CA LEU A 39 -23.16 16.06 -9.39
C LEU A 39 -23.37 17.54 -9.12
N VAL A 40 -22.40 18.40 -9.48
CA VAL A 40 -22.52 19.86 -9.38
C VAL A 40 -23.75 20.36 -10.15
N ILE A 41 -23.91 19.95 -11.41
CA ILE A 41 -25.10 20.31 -12.21
C ILE A 41 -26.39 19.91 -11.49
N SER A 42 -26.41 18.72 -10.88
CA SER A 42 -27.61 18.19 -10.22
C SER A 42 -27.99 19.02 -8.98
N VAL A 43 -27.02 19.40 -8.14
CA VAL A 43 -27.27 20.25 -6.97
C VAL A 43 -27.59 21.69 -7.36
N THR A 44 -26.97 22.23 -8.40
CA THR A 44 -27.27 23.58 -8.91
C THR A 44 -28.69 23.67 -9.46
N ILE A 45 -29.14 22.70 -10.27
CA ILE A 45 -30.51 22.67 -10.79
C ILE A 45 -31.52 22.57 -9.64
N SER A 46 -31.24 21.72 -8.65
CA SER A 46 -32.13 21.57 -7.49
C SER A 46 -32.25 22.88 -6.69
N SER A 47 -31.14 23.61 -6.49
CA SER A 47 -31.15 24.93 -5.86
C SER A 47 -31.95 25.98 -6.65
N ILE A 48 -31.78 26.04 -7.98
CA ILE A 48 -32.56 26.94 -8.85
C ILE A 48 -34.06 26.62 -8.75
N ASN A 49 -34.42 25.35 -8.78
CA ASN A 49 -35.81 24.91 -8.66
C ASN A 49 -36.41 25.26 -7.28
N ARG A 50 -35.61 25.23 -6.22
CA ARG A 50 -36.06 25.63 -4.87
C ARG A 50 -36.46 27.09 -4.80
N ASN A 51 -35.70 27.94 -5.46
CA ASN A 51 -36.02 29.36 -5.53
C ASN A 51 -37.27 29.64 -6.40
N LYS A 52 -37.51 28.84 -7.45
CA LYS A 52 -38.65 29.02 -8.35
C LYS A 52 -39.95 28.41 -7.81
N GLU A 53 -39.88 27.23 -7.20
CA GLU A 53 -41.04 26.45 -6.75
C GLU A 53 -40.87 25.95 -5.29
N PRO A 54 -40.84 26.86 -4.29
CA PRO A 54 -40.50 26.51 -2.91
C PRO A 54 -41.47 25.52 -2.26
N ASN A 55 -42.71 25.45 -2.74
CA ASN A 55 -43.75 24.56 -2.21
C ASN A 55 -43.73 23.15 -2.83
N ASN A 56 -42.96 22.93 -3.91
CA ASN A 56 -42.90 21.65 -4.61
C ASN A 56 -41.83 20.73 -3.99
N LYS A 57 -42.18 20.10 -2.86
CA LYS A 57 -41.26 19.22 -2.09
C LYS A 57 -40.64 18.08 -2.91
N TYR A 58 -41.30 17.65 -3.98
CA TYR A 58 -40.80 16.59 -4.87
C TYR A 58 -39.48 16.97 -5.54
N LEU A 59 -39.26 18.26 -5.86
CA LEU A 59 -38.06 18.75 -6.54
C LEU A 59 -36.78 18.71 -5.67
N PHE A 60 -36.91 18.43 -4.36
CA PHE A 60 -35.80 18.46 -3.39
C PHE A 60 -35.47 17.09 -2.80
N VAL A 61 -36.21 16.04 -3.14
CA VAL A 61 -36.08 14.71 -2.52
C VAL A 61 -34.68 14.11 -2.73
N SER A 62 -34.05 14.38 -3.88
CA SER A 62 -32.72 13.88 -4.23
C SER A 62 -31.56 14.83 -3.88
N GLU A 63 -31.85 16.03 -3.38
CA GLU A 63 -30.82 17.06 -3.18
C GLU A 63 -29.85 16.69 -2.06
N LYS A 64 -30.39 16.20 -0.93
CA LYS A 64 -29.57 15.79 0.23
C LYS A 64 -28.63 14.64 -0.12
N SER A 65 -29.08 13.67 -0.92
CA SER A 65 -28.25 12.53 -1.32
C SER A 65 -27.20 12.93 -2.35
N ALA A 66 -27.49 13.88 -3.24
CA ALA A 66 -26.51 14.44 -4.17
C ALA A 66 -25.40 15.23 -3.44
N TRP A 67 -25.75 16.05 -2.45
CA TRP A 67 -24.77 16.71 -1.58
C TRP A 67 -23.94 15.71 -0.77
N ASN A 68 -24.56 14.69 -0.17
CA ASN A 68 -23.79 13.68 0.55
C ASN A 68 -22.79 12.97 -0.38
N LEU A 69 -23.21 12.64 -1.60
CA LEU A 69 -22.35 12.02 -2.60
C LEU A 69 -21.20 12.95 -3.03
N ILE A 70 -21.44 14.26 -3.23
CA ILE A 70 -20.36 15.18 -3.64
C ILE A 70 -19.27 15.29 -2.57
N TYR A 71 -19.65 15.34 -1.28
CA TYR A 71 -18.69 15.34 -0.17
C TYR A 71 -17.91 14.04 -0.10
N LYS A 72 -18.57 12.88 -0.20
CA LYS A 72 -17.85 11.59 -0.23
C LYS A 72 -16.94 11.47 -1.45
N TRP A 73 -17.36 11.99 -2.60
CA TRP A 73 -16.57 11.95 -3.84
C TRP A 73 -15.32 12.82 -3.76
N SER A 74 -15.39 13.98 -3.11
CA SER A 74 -14.21 14.84 -2.93
C SER A 74 -13.13 14.23 -2.03
N GLU A 75 -13.49 13.31 -1.14
CA GLU A 75 -12.53 12.55 -0.33
C GLU A 75 -11.83 11.41 -1.12
N VAL A 76 -12.36 11.03 -2.29
CA VAL A 76 -11.72 10.01 -3.13
C VAL A 76 -10.56 10.64 -3.90
N ASN A 77 -9.36 10.11 -3.71
CA ASN A 77 -8.20 10.50 -4.51
C ASN A 77 -8.43 10.21 -6.00
N SER A 78 -8.20 11.22 -6.84
CA SER A 78 -8.51 11.16 -8.28
C SER A 78 -7.67 10.12 -9.04
N GLU A 79 -6.39 9.94 -8.66
CA GLU A 79 -5.53 8.91 -9.26
C GLU A 79 -6.00 7.51 -8.88
N PHE A 80 -6.35 7.28 -7.61
CA PHE A 80 -6.86 6.01 -7.12
C PHE A 80 -8.20 5.64 -7.79
N ALA A 81 -9.08 6.62 -8.00
CA ALA A 81 -10.30 6.43 -8.78
C ALA A 81 -9.98 6.00 -10.23
N TYR A 82 -9.06 6.71 -10.89
CA TYR A 82 -8.59 6.35 -12.23
C TYR A 82 -7.99 4.94 -12.29
N TYR A 83 -7.13 4.56 -11.35
CA TYR A 83 -6.55 3.21 -11.28
C TYR A 83 -7.61 2.14 -11.03
N SER A 84 -8.63 2.46 -10.24
CA SER A 84 -9.78 1.58 -9.99
C SER A 84 -10.64 1.41 -11.26
N PHE A 85 -10.90 2.48 -12.01
CA PHE A 85 -11.61 2.41 -13.30
C PHE A 85 -10.85 1.57 -14.33
N ARG A 86 -9.52 1.70 -14.38
CA ARG A 86 -8.66 0.86 -15.21
C ARG A 86 -8.80 -0.62 -14.86
N LYS A 87 -8.83 -0.94 -13.57
CA LYS A 87 -9.07 -2.31 -13.11
C LYS A 87 -10.47 -2.81 -13.46
N ALA A 88 -11.48 -1.97 -13.35
CA ALA A 88 -12.85 -2.28 -13.81
C ALA A 88 -12.89 -2.62 -15.30
N CYS A 89 -11.99 -2.04 -16.10
CA CYS A 89 -11.84 -2.31 -17.53
C CYS A 89 -10.87 -3.47 -17.86
N SER A 90 -10.47 -4.27 -16.86
CA SER A 90 -9.56 -5.42 -17.02
C SER A 90 -8.17 -5.07 -17.56
N ILE A 91 -7.67 -3.86 -17.32
CA ILE A 91 -6.29 -3.46 -17.62
C ILE A 91 -5.50 -3.20 -16.32
N ASP A 92 -4.17 -3.06 -16.42
CA ASP A 92 -3.32 -2.76 -15.27
C ASP A 92 -3.72 -1.42 -14.63
N ALA A 93 -3.76 -1.36 -13.29
CA ALA A 93 -4.26 -0.20 -12.57
C ALA A 93 -3.34 0.98 -12.83
N HIS A 94 -2.04 0.81 -12.59
CA HIS A 94 -1.04 1.81 -12.91
C HIS A 94 -0.51 1.64 -14.35
N PRO A 95 -0.49 2.70 -15.19
CA PRO A 95 -0.05 2.61 -16.59
C PRO A 95 1.42 2.17 -16.76
N ASN A 96 2.29 2.50 -15.79
CA ASN A 96 3.71 2.17 -15.86
C ASN A 96 4.07 0.81 -15.23
N LYS A 97 3.10 0.00 -14.79
CA LYS A 97 3.36 -1.31 -14.18
C LYS A 97 4.28 -2.20 -15.02
N LYS A 98 3.96 -2.34 -16.31
CA LYS A 98 4.77 -3.16 -17.23
C LYS A 98 6.18 -2.58 -17.41
N LYS A 99 6.33 -1.25 -17.44
CA LYS A 99 7.65 -0.60 -17.58
C LYS A 99 8.55 -0.93 -16.39
N LEU A 100 8.04 -0.76 -15.16
CA LEU A 100 8.79 -1.07 -13.94
C LEU A 100 9.17 -2.56 -13.87
N ILE A 101 8.23 -3.47 -14.14
CA ILE A 101 8.53 -4.92 -14.13
C ILE A 101 9.59 -5.28 -15.18
N ASN A 102 9.49 -4.73 -16.39
CA ASN A 102 10.46 -5.01 -17.46
C ASN A 102 11.84 -4.43 -17.15
N TRP A 103 11.91 -3.24 -16.56
CA TRP A 103 13.15 -2.65 -16.09
C TRP A 103 13.78 -3.45 -14.94
N ALA A 104 12.99 -3.85 -13.94
CA ALA A 104 13.47 -4.64 -12.80
C ALA A 104 14.06 -5.99 -13.24
N LYS A 105 13.45 -6.65 -14.24
CA LYS A 105 13.98 -7.89 -14.84
C LYS A 105 15.39 -7.73 -15.42
N LYS A 106 15.66 -6.60 -16.08
CA LYS A 106 16.97 -6.29 -16.69
C LYS A 106 18.01 -5.79 -15.69
N THR A 107 17.55 -5.34 -14.52
CA THR A 107 18.42 -4.76 -13.50
C THR A 107 19.06 -5.86 -12.65
N ASN A 108 20.37 -5.75 -12.42
CA ASN A 108 21.07 -6.60 -11.46
C ASN A 108 20.95 -5.97 -10.06
N PHE A 109 20.39 -6.73 -9.14
CA PHE A 109 20.10 -6.31 -7.78
C PHE A 109 20.35 -7.47 -6.82
N SER A 110 21.02 -7.19 -5.71
CA SER A 110 21.33 -8.12 -4.64
C SER A 110 20.76 -7.62 -3.33
N ILE A 111 20.51 -8.52 -2.38
CA ILE A 111 20.11 -8.12 -1.03
C ILE A 111 21.12 -7.18 -0.36
N LYS A 112 22.40 -7.26 -0.73
CA LYS A 112 23.45 -6.35 -0.25
C LYS A 112 23.29 -4.91 -0.74
N ASP A 113 22.54 -4.67 -1.82
CA ASP A 113 22.20 -3.31 -2.24
C ASP A 113 21.21 -2.65 -1.25
N LEU A 114 20.37 -3.45 -0.58
CA LEU A 114 19.43 -2.99 0.45
C LEU A 114 20.04 -3.05 1.85
N LEU A 115 20.69 -4.15 2.20
CA LEU A 115 21.29 -4.45 3.49
C LEU A 115 22.80 -4.69 3.32
N PRO A 116 23.64 -3.64 3.22
CA PRO A 116 25.04 -3.76 2.81
C PRO A 116 25.91 -4.65 3.70
N GLU A 117 25.61 -4.70 5.00
CA GLU A 117 26.37 -5.46 6.00
C GLU A 117 25.84 -6.89 6.21
N ILE A 118 24.80 -7.30 5.49
CA ILE A 118 24.23 -8.64 5.65
C ILE A 118 25.17 -9.70 5.07
N ASN A 119 25.49 -10.70 5.90
CA ASN A 119 26.32 -11.84 5.50
C ASN A 119 25.50 -13.04 4.98
N LYS A 120 24.18 -12.88 4.86
CA LYS A 120 23.24 -13.90 4.41
C LYS A 120 22.73 -13.57 3.01
N SER A 121 22.51 -14.60 2.19
CA SER A 121 22.03 -14.44 0.81
C SER A 121 20.81 -15.31 0.49
N LYS A 122 20.42 -16.20 1.39
CA LYS A 122 19.24 -17.06 1.26
C LYS A 122 18.07 -16.45 2.01
N PHE A 123 16.86 -16.74 1.56
CA PHE A 123 15.61 -16.21 2.12
C PHE A 123 14.75 -17.34 2.66
N TYR A 124 14.15 -17.11 3.83
CA TYR A 124 13.18 -18.01 4.44
C TYR A 124 11.84 -17.29 4.53
N ASN A 125 10.80 -17.79 3.86
CA ASN A 125 9.48 -17.19 3.90
C ASN A 125 8.81 -17.49 5.24
N LEU A 126 8.55 -16.45 6.03
CA LEU A 126 7.74 -16.55 7.24
C LEU A 126 6.28 -16.24 6.90
N ASP A 127 5.40 -17.21 7.15
CA ASP A 127 3.96 -17.07 6.96
C ASP A 127 3.33 -16.42 8.21
N LEU A 128 2.87 -15.18 8.06
CA LEU A 128 2.06 -14.45 9.04
C LEU A 128 0.60 -14.28 8.56
N SER A 129 0.15 -15.12 7.63
CA SER A 129 -1.26 -15.12 7.25
C SER A 129 -2.16 -15.61 8.38
N VAL A 130 -3.45 -15.25 8.34
CA VAL A 130 -4.46 -15.67 9.36
C VAL A 130 -4.47 -17.19 9.61
N GLY A 131 -4.09 -18.01 8.64
CA GLY A 131 -4.04 -19.48 8.76
C GLY A 131 -2.73 -20.05 9.29
N SER A 132 -1.74 -19.21 9.60
CA SER A 132 -0.40 -19.65 9.98
C SER A 132 -0.39 -20.36 11.32
N LYS A 133 0.15 -21.59 11.32
CA LYS A 133 0.44 -22.34 12.56
C LYS A 133 1.59 -21.74 13.36
N TRP A 134 2.40 -20.87 12.73
CA TRP A 134 3.54 -20.23 13.41
C TRP A 134 3.08 -19.06 14.27
N LEU A 135 2.09 -18.27 13.82
CA LEU A 135 1.64 -17.05 14.50
C LEU A 135 1.11 -17.30 15.92
N GLY A 136 0.34 -18.37 16.12
CA GLY A 136 -0.33 -18.64 17.40
C GLY A 136 -1.63 -17.86 17.57
N ASN A 137 -2.04 -17.63 18.83
CA ASN A 137 -3.26 -16.88 19.16
C ASN A 137 -3.02 -15.36 19.21
N LYS A 138 -4.09 -14.56 19.29
CA LYS A 138 -4.01 -13.09 19.31
C LYS A 138 -3.14 -12.54 20.45
N SER A 139 -3.23 -13.10 21.66
CA SER A 139 -2.40 -12.66 22.79
C SER A 139 -0.90 -12.87 22.55
N GLU A 140 -0.50 -13.97 21.90
CA GLU A 140 0.90 -14.21 21.53
C GLU A 140 1.40 -13.26 20.43
N ILE A 141 0.49 -12.78 19.57
CA ILE A 141 0.82 -11.86 18.48
C ILE A 141 1.03 -10.44 19.01
N GLU A 142 0.22 -10.01 19.97
CA GLU A 142 0.27 -8.67 20.55
C GLU A 142 1.40 -8.54 21.59
N ASP A 143 1.86 -9.65 22.16
CA ASP A 143 3.04 -9.72 23.02
C ASP A 143 4.34 -9.70 22.18
N LEU A 144 4.98 -8.53 22.14
CA LEU A 144 6.20 -8.32 21.35
C LEU A 144 7.39 -9.14 21.84
N ASP A 145 7.47 -9.45 23.13
CA ASP A 145 8.57 -10.26 23.69
C ASP A 145 8.41 -11.71 23.24
N VAL A 146 7.19 -12.25 23.29
CA VAL A 146 6.88 -13.59 22.76
C VAL A 146 7.11 -13.66 21.26
N PHE A 147 6.66 -12.65 20.50
CA PHE A 147 6.85 -12.62 19.06
C PHE A 147 8.34 -12.58 18.70
N GLN A 148 9.13 -11.71 19.34
CA GLN A 148 10.57 -11.62 19.12
C GLN A 148 11.29 -12.92 19.51
N PHE A 149 10.91 -13.53 20.63
CA PHE A 149 11.45 -14.84 21.03
C PHE A 149 11.22 -15.91 19.95
N LYS A 150 10.03 -15.96 19.34
CA LYS A 150 9.72 -16.91 18.26
C LYS A 150 10.57 -16.66 17.01
N ILE A 151 10.78 -15.40 16.64
CA ILE A 151 11.69 -15.00 15.56
C ILE A 151 13.11 -15.46 15.85
N ASP A 152 13.62 -15.24 17.06
CA ASP A 152 14.97 -15.62 17.46
C ASP A 152 15.17 -17.14 17.44
N GLN A 153 14.18 -17.90 17.92
CA GLN A 153 14.21 -19.37 17.85
C GLN A 153 14.18 -19.89 16.42
N LEU A 154 13.40 -19.25 15.53
CA LEU A 154 13.40 -19.58 14.11
C LEU A 154 14.76 -19.27 13.49
N GLN A 155 15.33 -18.09 13.78
CA GLN A 155 16.61 -17.67 13.23
C GLN A 155 17.76 -18.61 13.62
N LYS A 156 17.73 -19.18 14.84
CA LYS A 156 18.68 -20.23 15.28
C LYS A 156 18.55 -21.52 14.46
N LYS A 157 17.34 -21.89 14.02
CA LYS A 157 17.11 -23.07 13.17
C LYS A 157 17.53 -22.84 11.71
N VAL A 158 17.50 -21.59 11.24
CA VAL A 158 17.87 -21.22 9.87
C VAL A 158 18.95 -20.12 9.84
N PRO A 159 20.15 -20.36 10.41
CA PRO A 159 21.15 -19.29 10.65
C PRO A 159 21.63 -18.58 9.39
N ASP A 160 21.69 -19.28 8.26
CA ASP A 160 22.16 -18.75 6.97
C ASP A 160 21.08 -17.99 6.17
N PHE A 161 19.86 -17.95 6.68
CA PHE A 161 18.70 -17.37 5.99
C PHE A 161 18.31 -16.03 6.59
N ILE A 162 17.86 -15.13 5.72
CA ILE A 162 17.12 -13.92 6.06
C ILE A 162 15.65 -14.31 6.12
N ILE A 163 15.08 -14.27 7.32
CA ILE A 163 13.64 -14.46 7.49
C ILE A 163 12.95 -13.25 6.84
N SER A 164 12.00 -13.51 5.96
CA SER A 164 11.36 -12.48 5.14
C SER A 164 10.00 -12.94 4.61
N GLY A 165 9.22 -12.04 4.01
CA GLY A 165 7.92 -12.38 3.42
C GLY A 165 6.94 -11.22 3.49
N GLY A 166 5.65 -11.53 3.33
CA GLY A 166 4.57 -10.59 3.63
C GLY A 166 3.81 -10.02 2.44
N TYR A 167 4.36 -10.03 1.22
CA TYR A 167 3.68 -9.36 0.11
C TYR A 167 2.34 -10.02 -0.24
N LEU A 168 1.27 -9.22 -0.20
CA LEU A 168 -0.15 -9.62 -0.30
C LEU A 168 -0.57 -10.70 0.70
N GLU A 169 0.10 -10.73 1.86
CA GLU A 169 -0.25 -11.62 2.95
C GLU A 169 -1.39 -11.00 3.79
N PRO A 170 -2.53 -11.70 3.96
CA PRO A 170 -3.60 -11.24 4.84
C PRO A 170 -3.22 -11.52 6.30
N ARG A 171 -2.87 -10.48 7.05
CA ARG A 171 -2.42 -10.63 8.46
C ARG A 171 -3.48 -10.18 9.46
N SER A 172 -3.58 -10.90 10.57
CA SER A 172 -4.44 -10.57 11.72
C SER A 172 -3.80 -9.59 12.71
N ILE A 173 -2.57 -9.14 12.45
CA ILE A 173 -1.73 -8.40 13.39
C ILE A 173 -1.98 -6.88 13.41
N TYR A 174 -2.80 -6.38 12.47
CA TYR A 174 -3.16 -4.97 12.35
C TYR A 174 -4.39 -4.65 13.20
N THR A 175 -4.17 -4.50 14.50
CA THR A 175 -5.25 -4.41 15.51
C THR A 175 -5.55 -2.99 16.00
N SER A 176 -4.89 -1.98 15.44
CA SER A 176 -5.17 -0.56 15.73
C SER A 176 -6.43 -0.08 15.01
N ASN A 177 -7.22 0.78 15.66
CA ASN A 177 -8.39 1.42 15.07
C ASN A 177 -8.04 2.26 13.82
N SER A 178 -6.77 2.64 13.62
CA SER A 178 -6.32 3.33 12.39
C SER A 178 -6.50 2.48 11.13
N TYR A 179 -6.74 1.16 11.24
CA TYR A 179 -6.98 0.27 10.11
C TYR A 179 -8.46 0.07 9.77
N GLU A 180 -9.37 0.53 10.63
CA GLU A 180 -10.81 0.30 10.52
C GLU A 180 -11.48 1.34 9.61
N LYS A 181 -12.45 0.89 8.81
CA LYS A 181 -13.46 1.78 8.19
C LYS A 181 -14.83 1.14 8.18
N ASN A 182 -15.86 1.97 8.06
CA ASN A 182 -17.20 1.52 7.69
C ASN A 182 -17.26 1.33 6.16
N GLY A 183 -17.20 0.07 5.72
CA GLY A 183 -17.36 -0.34 4.33
C GLY A 183 -18.83 -0.42 3.89
N GLU A 184 -19.03 -0.96 2.68
CA GLU A 184 -20.38 -1.17 2.13
C GLU A 184 -21.13 -2.31 2.84
N ASN A 185 -20.41 -3.34 3.27
CA ASN A 185 -20.97 -4.55 3.91
C ASN A 185 -20.71 -4.63 5.43
N GLY A 186 -20.37 -3.50 6.06
CA GLY A 186 -20.02 -3.44 7.49
C GLY A 186 -18.59 -2.95 7.74
N GLU A 187 -18.08 -3.16 8.94
CA GLU A 187 -16.72 -2.80 9.32
C GLU A 187 -15.70 -3.64 8.55
N GLU A 188 -14.70 -2.97 7.97
CA GLU A 188 -13.60 -3.60 7.24
C GLU A 188 -12.26 -3.09 7.78
N ASN A 189 -11.27 -3.97 7.79
CA ASN A 189 -9.90 -3.68 8.23
C ASN A 189 -8.90 -3.77 7.07
N ARG A 190 -7.89 -2.90 7.09
CA ARG A 190 -6.72 -3.04 6.22
C ARG A 190 -5.86 -4.20 6.74
N THR A 191 -5.80 -5.29 5.99
CA THR A 191 -5.11 -6.52 6.42
C THR A 191 -4.11 -7.06 5.41
N ILE A 192 -4.19 -6.62 4.16
CA ILE A 192 -3.34 -7.12 3.07
C ILE A 192 -2.06 -6.30 3.04
N HIS A 193 -0.93 -6.91 3.34
CA HIS A 193 0.37 -6.23 3.39
C HIS A 193 0.92 -5.93 1.99
N LEU A 194 1.45 -4.72 1.78
CA LEU A 194 1.85 -4.18 0.48
C LEU A 194 3.36 -4.16 0.23
N GLY A 195 4.15 -4.60 1.21
CA GLY A 195 5.61 -4.62 1.14
C GLY A 195 6.21 -6.01 1.31
N LEU A 196 7.51 -6.04 1.54
CA LEU A 196 8.22 -7.19 2.10
C LEU A 196 8.84 -6.78 3.42
N ASP A 197 8.74 -7.66 4.40
CA ASP A 197 9.43 -7.50 5.67
C ASP A 197 10.69 -8.37 5.67
N PHE A 198 11.77 -7.84 6.26
CA PHE A 198 13.02 -8.55 6.50
C PHE A 198 13.35 -8.49 7.99
N TRP A 199 13.25 -9.61 8.68
CA TRP A 199 13.60 -9.69 10.10
C TRP A 199 15.12 -9.73 10.26
N VAL A 200 15.66 -8.62 10.71
CA VAL A 200 17.10 -8.41 10.92
C VAL A 200 17.32 -7.67 12.25
N PRO A 201 18.49 -7.81 12.88
CA PRO A 201 18.74 -7.18 14.18
C PRO A 201 18.63 -5.65 14.13
N PRO A 202 18.22 -4.99 15.23
CA PRO A 202 18.35 -3.55 15.38
C PRO A 202 19.79 -3.06 15.09
N GLY A 203 19.92 -1.88 14.50
CA GLY A 203 21.18 -1.31 14.05
C GLY A 203 21.66 -1.79 12.69
N THR A 204 20.99 -2.78 12.07
CA THR A 204 21.30 -3.22 10.69
C THR A 204 21.17 -2.03 9.73
N LYS A 205 22.24 -1.72 8.99
CA LYS A 205 22.25 -0.62 8.03
C LYS A 205 21.34 -0.91 6.83
N VAL A 206 20.64 0.12 6.37
CA VAL A 206 19.74 0.09 5.22
C VAL A 206 20.20 1.13 4.21
N SER A 207 20.34 0.71 2.95
CA SER A 207 20.83 1.55 1.86
C SER A 207 19.77 1.86 0.81
N SER A 208 19.96 2.98 0.14
CA SER A 208 19.18 3.33 -1.04
C SER A 208 19.43 2.34 -2.17
N ILE A 209 18.37 1.75 -2.71
CA ILE A 209 18.47 0.68 -3.72
C ILE A 209 18.89 1.20 -5.10
N PHE A 210 18.63 2.47 -5.39
CA PHE A 210 18.96 3.15 -6.64
C PHE A 210 19.24 4.62 -6.38
N ASP A 211 19.89 5.30 -7.33
CA ASP A 211 19.95 6.75 -7.33
C ASP A 211 18.55 7.36 -7.26
N GLY A 212 18.38 8.46 -6.53
CA GLY A 212 17.08 9.08 -6.37
C GLY A 212 17.10 10.39 -5.61
N GLU A 213 15.91 10.83 -5.23
CA GLU A 213 15.64 12.02 -4.44
C GLU A 213 14.85 11.62 -3.19
N ILE A 214 15.32 12.03 -2.01
CA ILE A 214 14.59 11.81 -0.75
C ILE A 214 13.33 12.68 -0.77
N ILE A 215 12.14 12.08 -0.75
CA ILE A 215 10.87 12.82 -0.73
C ILE A 215 10.19 12.80 0.65
N ALA A 216 10.53 11.82 1.49
CA ALA A 216 10.08 11.73 2.87
C ALA A 216 11.22 11.25 3.77
N ALA A 217 11.35 11.85 4.94
CA ALA A 217 12.28 11.46 6.00
C ALA A 217 11.71 11.95 7.33
N PHE A 218 10.90 11.12 8.00
CA PHE A 218 10.10 11.51 9.14
C PHE A 218 10.07 10.44 10.24
N ASN A 219 9.65 10.86 11.43
CA ASN A 219 9.17 9.94 12.47
C ASN A 219 7.65 9.81 12.35
N ASP A 220 7.19 8.71 11.78
CA ASP A 220 5.80 8.32 11.72
C ASP A 220 5.38 7.66 13.04
N LYS A 221 5.06 8.52 14.01
CA LYS A 221 4.86 8.13 15.39
C LYS A 221 3.44 7.62 15.61
N GLY A 222 3.33 6.39 16.11
CA GLY A 222 2.08 5.84 16.61
C GLY A 222 2.21 4.36 16.92
N ASN A 223 1.14 3.78 17.44
CA ASN A 223 1.09 2.34 17.66
C ASN A 223 0.77 1.64 16.35
N LYS A 224 1.64 0.71 15.92
CA LYS A 224 1.58 0.01 14.64
C LYS A 224 1.87 0.88 13.41
N GLU A 225 2.43 2.07 13.60
CA GLU A 225 2.90 2.93 12.51
C GLU A 225 4.35 2.58 12.10
N TYR A 226 4.98 3.37 11.22
CA TYR A 226 6.30 3.04 10.68
C TYR A 226 7.49 3.40 11.58
N GLY A 227 7.36 4.30 12.55
CA GLY A 227 8.53 4.86 13.24
C GLY A 227 9.41 5.67 12.28
N GLY A 228 10.73 5.44 12.26
CA GLY A 228 11.61 6.08 11.28
C GLY A 228 11.31 5.63 9.85
N LEU A 229 10.87 6.57 9.01
CA LEU A 229 10.42 6.34 7.64
C LEU A 229 11.21 7.17 6.63
N VAL A 230 11.75 6.52 5.60
CA VAL A 230 12.32 7.17 4.41
C VAL A 230 11.55 6.76 3.17
N ILE A 231 11.25 7.71 2.28
CA ILE A 231 10.75 7.43 0.92
C ILE A 231 11.64 8.13 -0.09
N ILE A 232 12.03 7.38 -1.12
CA ILE A 232 12.93 7.85 -2.19
C ILE A 232 12.21 7.75 -3.52
N LYS A 233 12.19 8.85 -4.27
CA LYS A 233 11.72 8.90 -5.66
C LYS A 233 12.88 8.56 -6.60
N HIS A 234 12.65 7.61 -7.48
CA HIS A 234 13.60 7.15 -8.49
C HIS A 234 13.09 7.49 -9.88
N LYS A 235 13.96 8.05 -10.71
CA LYS A 235 13.67 8.31 -12.12
C LYS A 235 14.44 7.32 -12.98
N VAL A 236 13.72 6.58 -13.82
CA VAL A 236 14.28 5.58 -14.73
C VAL A 236 13.73 5.83 -16.12
N GLU A 237 14.61 6.18 -17.06
CA GLU A 237 14.23 6.46 -18.44
C GLU A 237 13.07 7.47 -18.52
N ASP A 238 11.88 7.00 -18.92
CA ASP A 238 10.67 7.79 -19.13
C ASP A 238 9.59 7.61 -18.04
N PHE A 239 9.91 6.93 -16.93
CA PHE A 239 8.99 6.74 -15.81
C PHE A 239 9.67 6.95 -14.45
N GLU A 240 8.84 7.01 -13.41
CA GLU A 240 9.28 7.09 -12.02
C GLU A 240 8.61 6.02 -11.17
N PHE A 241 9.26 5.71 -10.06
CA PHE A 241 8.75 4.86 -8.99
C PHE A 241 9.38 5.29 -7.67
N PHE A 242 8.87 4.76 -6.57
CA PHE A 242 9.31 5.10 -5.23
C PHE A 242 9.71 3.83 -4.48
N SER A 243 10.63 3.98 -3.53
CA SER A 243 10.94 2.96 -2.53
C SER A 243 10.70 3.53 -1.13
N LEU A 244 10.06 2.73 -0.28
CA LEU A 244 9.71 3.06 1.09
C LEU A 244 10.44 2.12 2.05
N TYR A 245 10.99 2.71 3.12
CA TYR A 245 11.79 2.04 4.14
C TYR A 245 11.23 2.40 5.54
N GLY A 246 10.51 1.48 6.15
CA GLY A 246 9.89 1.65 7.47
C GLY A 246 10.63 0.91 8.59
N HIS A 247 10.23 1.18 9.83
CA HIS A 247 10.72 0.56 11.07
C HIS A 247 12.21 0.82 11.36
N ASN A 248 12.69 2.00 10.98
CA ASN A 248 14.07 2.43 11.20
C ASN A 248 14.19 3.37 12.41
N THR A 249 15.42 3.61 12.86
CA THR A 249 15.71 4.60 13.91
C THR A 249 15.43 5.99 13.38
N VAL A 250 14.74 6.79 14.17
CA VAL A 250 14.42 8.20 13.89
C VAL A 250 15.71 8.98 13.67
N ASP A 251 16.72 8.74 14.51
CA ASP A 251 18.03 9.40 14.41
C ASP A 251 18.74 9.12 13.08
N SER A 252 18.62 7.93 12.50
CA SER A 252 19.22 7.63 11.20
C SER A 252 18.43 8.27 10.06
N VAL A 253 17.09 8.17 10.11
CA VAL A 253 16.19 8.72 9.10
C VAL A 253 16.28 10.23 8.99
N LEU A 254 16.28 10.95 10.12
CA LEU A 254 16.28 12.42 10.14
C LEU A 254 17.61 13.05 9.71
N LYS A 255 18.69 12.26 9.54
CA LYS A 255 19.92 12.71 8.89
C LYS A 255 19.75 12.92 7.39
N ASN A 256 18.70 12.36 6.79
CA ASN A 256 18.37 12.58 5.39
C ASN A 256 17.61 13.89 5.22
N LYS A 257 18.05 14.71 4.26
CA LYS A 257 17.37 15.96 3.91
C LYS A 257 16.37 15.73 2.79
N ILE A 258 15.11 16.10 2.99
CA ILE A 258 14.08 16.07 1.94
C ILE A 258 14.50 16.97 0.77
N GLY A 259 14.29 16.50 -0.46
CA GLY A 259 14.74 17.10 -1.72
C GLY A 259 16.20 16.83 -2.06
N SER A 260 16.97 16.17 -1.19
CA SER A 260 18.37 15.85 -1.49
C SER A 260 18.52 14.63 -2.38
N LYS A 261 19.57 14.62 -3.21
CA LYS A 261 19.94 13.47 -4.03
C LYS A 261 20.64 12.41 -3.20
N VAL A 262 20.33 11.16 -3.47
CA VAL A 262 20.94 9.97 -2.86
C VAL A 262 21.46 9.06 -3.96
N LYS A 263 22.58 8.38 -3.69
CA LYS A 263 23.20 7.42 -4.60
C LYS A 263 22.87 6.00 -4.18
N ARG A 264 22.76 5.08 -5.14
CA ARG A 264 22.67 3.63 -4.87
C ARG A 264 23.77 3.21 -3.89
N GLY A 265 23.41 2.41 -2.89
CA GLY A 265 24.33 1.90 -1.88
C GLY A 265 24.69 2.89 -0.77
N LYS A 266 24.22 4.15 -0.83
CA LYS A 266 24.34 5.07 0.32
C LYS A 266 23.43 4.58 1.45
N VAL A 267 23.99 4.41 2.65
CA VAL A 267 23.23 4.15 3.87
C VAL A 267 22.33 5.35 4.16
N ILE A 268 21.03 5.08 4.31
CA ILE A 268 19.98 6.06 4.56
C ILE A 268 19.34 5.85 5.93
N ALA A 269 19.41 4.65 6.49
CA ALA A 269 18.70 4.33 7.72
C ALA A 269 19.33 3.13 8.44
N GLU A 270 18.87 2.88 9.66
CA GLU A 270 19.25 1.74 10.49
C GLU A 270 17.98 1.14 11.10
N VAL A 271 17.83 -0.18 11.11
CA VAL A 271 16.63 -0.82 11.68
C VAL A 271 16.52 -0.51 13.17
N ALA A 272 15.33 -0.11 13.63
CA ALA A 272 15.06 0.23 15.02
C ALA A 272 14.55 -0.96 15.82
N ASN A 273 14.68 -0.86 17.15
CA ASN A 273 13.95 -1.69 18.09
C ASN A 273 12.63 -1.03 18.51
N TYR A 274 11.74 -1.79 19.14
CA TYR A 274 10.64 -1.25 19.93
C TYR A 274 11.18 -0.29 21.02
N PRO A 275 10.50 0.81 21.35
CA PRO A 275 9.22 1.30 20.78
C PRO A 275 9.39 2.21 19.55
N GLU A 276 10.61 2.61 19.22
CA GLU A 276 10.91 3.64 18.22
C GLU A 276 10.40 3.28 16.82
N ASN A 277 10.35 1.98 16.49
CA ASN A 277 9.92 1.48 15.19
C ASN A 277 8.40 1.45 14.96
N GLY A 278 7.59 2.09 15.82
CA GLY A 278 6.13 2.06 15.73
C GLY A 278 5.49 0.86 16.42
N ASN A 279 6.15 0.33 17.45
CA ASN A 279 5.69 -0.79 18.27
C ASN A 279 5.61 -2.15 17.56
N TRP A 280 6.68 -2.51 16.85
CA TRP A 280 6.82 -3.78 16.14
C TRP A 280 8.01 -4.59 16.66
N ALA A 281 7.98 -5.92 16.49
CA ALA A 281 9.19 -6.73 16.61
C ALA A 281 10.21 -6.26 15.54
N PRO A 282 11.50 -6.06 15.87
CA PRO A 282 12.54 -5.60 14.94
C PRO A 282 12.52 -6.24 13.54
N HIS A 283 12.31 -5.42 12.53
CA HIS A 283 12.42 -5.79 11.11
C HIS A 283 12.54 -4.54 10.25
N LEU A 284 12.95 -4.70 8.98
CA LEU A 284 12.82 -3.68 7.94
C LEU A 284 11.54 -3.94 7.15
N HIS A 285 10.66 -2.94 7.05
CA HIS A 285 9.60 -2.94 6.04
C HIS A 285 10.10 -2.26 4.77
N PHE A 286 9.98 -2.93 3.63
CA PHE A 286 10.44 -2.44 2.34
C PHE A 286 9.33 -2.55 1.28
N GLN A 287 8.99 -1.43 0.66
CA GLN A 287 7.91 -1.36 -0.33
C GLN A 287 8.35 -0.62 -1.59
N ILE A 288 7.85 -1.07 -2.74
CA ILE A 288 8.00 -0.38 -4.03
C ILE A 288 6.64 0.20 -4.40
N MET A 289 6.61 1.44 -4.89
CA MET A 289 5.36 2.15 -5.18
C MET A 289 5.46 2.88 -6.51
N HIS A 290 4.35 3.01 -7.22
CA HIS A 290 4.28 3.74 -8.47
C HIS A 290 3.94 5.23 -8.33
N THR A 291 3.21 5.59 -7.29
CA THR A 291 2.77 6.95 -6.99
C THR A 291 2.74 7.14 -5.48
N MET A 292 2.75 8.39 -5.03
CA MET A 292 2.44 8.77 -3.65
C MET A 292 0.94 8.99 -3.43
N LEU A 293 0.11 8.99 -4.49
CA LEU A 293 -1.25 9.53 -4.46
C LEU A 293 -1.22 10.92 -3.81
N ASP A 294 -2.05 11.18 -2.80
CA ASP A 294 -2.00 12.41 -2.00
C ASP A 294 -1.26 12.24 -0.66
N PHE A 295 -0.62 11.08 -0.41
CA PHE A 295 0.09 10.81 0.83
C PHE A 295 1.42 11.59 0.91
N LYS A 296 1.76 12.04 2.12
CA LYS A 296 3.00 12.82 2.39
C LYS A 296 3.95 12.14 3.37
N VAL A 297 3.42 11.40 4.33
CA VAL A 297 4.18 10.78 5.41
C VAL A 297 3.74 9.32 5.54
N ASP A 298 2.51 9.07 5.99
CA ASP A 298 1.95 7.72 6.15
C ASP A 298 1.38 7.20 4.82
N PHE A 299 2.25 6.67 3.96
CA PHE A 299 1.80 5.94 2.77
C PHE A 299 1.36 4.53 3.20
N PRO A 300 0.21 4.00 2.72
CA PRO A 300 -0.29 2.70 3.18
C PRO A 300 0.70 1.54 2.99
N GLY A 301 1.05 0.87 4.10
CA GLY A 301 1.73 -0.43 4.12
C GLY A 301 0.78 -1.63 4.06
N VAL A 302 -0.51 -1.36 4.23
CA VAL A 302 -1.59 -2.34 4.18
C VAL A 302 -2.80 -1.78 3.44
N CYS A 303 -3.56 -2.64 2.77
CA CYS A 303 -4.83 -2.27 2.15
C CYS A 303 -6.00 -3.18 2.57
N TYR A 304 -7.20 -2.72 2.24
CA TYR A 304 -8.41 -3.53 2.36
C TYR A 304 -8.40 -4.66 1.32
N SER A 305 -8.97 -5.81 1.69
CA SER A 305 -9.05 -6.99 0.80
C SER A 305 -9.78 -6.68 -0.52
N ASN A 306 -10.86 -5.91 -0.48
CA ASN A 306 -11.61 -5.49 -1.69
C ASN A 306 -10.82 -4.53 -2.61
N GLN A 307 -9.72 -3.93 -2.14
CA GLN A 307 -8.87 -3.03 -2.94
C GLN A 307 -7.58 -3.69 -3.41
N GLU A 308 -7.30 -4.94 -3.00
CA GLU A 308 -6.05 -5.66 -3.32
C GLU A 308 -5.69 -5.62 -4.81
N ASN A 309 -6.69 -5.78 -5.67
CA ASN A 309 -6.48 -5.81 -7.12
C ASN A 309 -5.96 -4.51 -7.71
N VAL A 310 -6.27 -3.37 -7.07
CA VAL A 310 -5.75 -2.05 -7.46
C VAL A 310 -4.38 -1.85 -6.80
N TRP A 311 -4.29 -2.11 -5.49
CA TRP A 311 -3.07 -1.88 -4.73
C TRP A 311 -1.88 -2.72 -5.15
N LYS A 312 -2.06 -3.98 -5.58
CA LYS A 312 -0.95 -4.80 -6.11
C LYS A 312 -0.31 -4.25 -7.39
N ASP A 313 -0.99 -3.33 -8.07
CA ASP A 313 -0.49 -2.63 -9.25
C ASP A 313 0.10 -1.26 -8.89
N ILE A 314 -0.31 -0.66 -7.77
CA ILE A 314 0.29 0.56 -7.21
C ILE A 314 1.59 0.22 -6.47
N CYS A 315 1.55 -0.82 -5.64
CA CYS A 315 2.63 -1.37 -4.85
C CYS A 315 2.98 -2.78 -5.35
N PRO A 316 3.78 -2.93 -6.41
CA PRO A 316 4.14 -4.25 -6.92
C PRO A 316 5.10 -4.99 -5.98
N ASN A 317 5.08 -6.33 -6.03
CA ASN A 317 5.94 -7.18 -5.19
C ASN A 317 7.42 -6.75 -5.31
N PRO A 318 8.08 -6.29 -4.23
CA PRO A 318 9.49 -5.92 -4.28
C PRO A 318 10.40 -7.07 -4.74
N ASN A 319 9.95 -8.33 -4.68
CA ASN A 319 10.63 -9.49 -5.24
C ASN A 319 10.86 -9.43 -6.77
N ILE A 320 10.26 -8.48 -7.50
CA ILE A 320 10.67 -8.19 -8.88
C ILE A 320 12.16 -7.80 -8.99
N LEU A 321 12.74 -7.27 -7.90
CA LEU A 321 14.16 -6.94 -7.79
C LEU A 321 15.01 -8.14 -7.35
N PHE A 322 14.60 -8.83 -6.28
CA PHE A 322 15.36 -9.94 -5.68
C PHE A 322 15.29 -11.25 -6.48
N LYS A 323 14.18 -11.49 -7.20
CA LYS A 323 13.93 -12.65 -8.09
C LYS A 323 14.04 -14.00 -7.35
N GLN A 324 13.59 -14.06 -6.10
CA GLN A 324 13.68 -15.23 -5.24
C GLN A 324 12.38 -16.03 -5.26
N LYS A 325 12.45 -17.32 -5.61
CA LYS A 325 11.27 -18.19 -5.71
C LYS A 325 10.46 -18.23 -4.41
N VAL A 326 11.13 -18.20 -3.27
CA VAL A 326 10.53 -18.28 -1.93
C VAL A 326 9.71 -17.04 -1.55
N LEU A 327 10.00 -15.88 -2.17
CA LEU A 327 9.28 -14.62 -1.97
C LEU A 327 8.20 -14.35 -3.04
N SER A 328 8.05 -15.27 -4.00
CA SER A 328 7.02 -15.21 -5.04
C SER A 328 5.70 -15.86 -4.62
N ALA A 329 5.68 -16.56 -3.47
CA ALA A 329 4.56 -17.38 -3.06
C ALA A 329 3.43 -16.53 -2.46
N SER A 330 2.42 -16.24 -3.28
CA SER A 330 1.05 -16.31 -2.81
C SER A 330 0.78 -17.78 -2.48
N ASN A 331 0.47 -18.11 -1.22
CA ASN A 331 0.05 -19.45 -0.80
C ASN A 331 -1.24 -19.86 -1.54
N ASN A 332 -1.12 -20.36 -2.77
CA ASN A 332 -2.11 -21.23 -3.38
C ASN A 332 -1.87 -22.64 -2.84
N GLN A 333 -2.21 -22.87 -1.57
CA GLN A 333 -2.65 -24.19 -1.15
C GLN A 333 -4.17 -24.20 -1.25
N THR A 334 -4.64 -24.47 -2.47
CA THR A 334 -5.97 -25.05 -2.67
C THR A 334 -6.09 -26.28 -1.79
N ASN A 335 -6.99 -26.24 -0.80
CA ASN A 335 -7.53 -27.42 -0.16
C ASN A 335 -8.25 -28.28 -1.22
N THR A 336 -7.50 -29.09 -1.96
CA THR A 336 -8.06 -30.28 -2.59
C THR A 336 -8.04 -31.38 -1.55
N MET A 337 -9.20 -31.61 -0.93
CA MET A 337 -9.48 -32.82 -0.16
C MET A 337 -9.15 -34.05 -1.01
N LYS A 338 -8.37 -34.96 -0.45
CA LYS A 338 -8.40 -36.38 -0.78
C LYS A 338 -8.84 -37.14 0.45
#